data_AF-A0AAD8AYG5-F1
#
_entry.id   AF-A0AAD8AYG5-F1
#
_cell.length_a   1.000
_cell.length_b   1.000
_cell.length_c   1.000
_cell.angle_alpha   90.00
_cell.angle_beta   90.00
_cell.angle_gamma   90.00
#
_symmetry.space_group_name_H-M   'P 1'
#
loop_
_entity.id
_entity.type
_entity.pdbx_description
1 polymer ?
#
loop_
_entity_poly.entity_id
_entity_poly.type
_entity_poly.pdbx_seq_one_letter_code
_entity_poly.pdbx_strand_id
1 'polypeptide(L)'
;MSLMMREETKKYLAQHKIPQLFESLLSSLMMERPENPVEYIENKMVQIRDIGPENVNWQTLVSHLHPYRDNIRRQLIRDCSVYDKEYSEMIGELEDFEERKKDHFEFKADQRYKPEIFSLTEAHS
;
A
#
# COMPACT_ATOMS: atom_id res chain seq x y z
N MET A 1 1.26 21.16 -34.92
CA MET A 1 0.03 20.57 -34.33
C MET A 1 -0.89 21.68 -33.86
N SER A 2 -2.12 21.75 -34.38
CA SER A 2 -3.15 22.70 -33.96
C SER A 2 -3.40 22.61 -32.45
N LEU A 3 -3.72 23.73 -31.79
CA LEU A 3 -4.08 23.76 -30.37
C LEU A 3 -5.29 22.85 -30.06
N MET A 4 -6.25 22.74 -30.97
CA MET A 4 -7.41 21.85 -30.81
C MET A 4 -7.01 20.37 -30.78
N MET A 5 -6.10 19.95 -31.66
CA MET A 5 -5.61 18.56 -31.69
C MET A 5 -4.94 18.18 -30.35
N ARG A 6 -4.22 19.12 -29.73
CA ARG A 6 -3.61 18.89 -28.41
C ARG A 6 -4.63 18.73 -27.30
N GLU A 7 -5.70 19.51 -27.32
CA GLU A 7 -6.77 19.45 -26.33
C GLU A 7 -7.59 18.14 -26.47
N GLU A 8 -7.89 17.74 -27.70
CA GLU A 8 -8.54 16.47 -28.01
C GLU A 8 -7.67 15.28 -27.58
N THR A 9 -6.37 15.33 -27.85
CA THR A 9 -5.42 14.29 -27.41
C THR A 9 -5.40 14.16 -25.89
N LYS A 10 -5.36 15.28 -25.16
CA LYS A 10 -5.41 15.26 -23.69
C LYS A 10 -6.72 14.66 -23.16
N LYS A 11 -7.85 15.01 -23.77
CA LYS A 11 -9.16 14.44 -23.41
C LYS A 11 -9.20 12.94 -23.63
N TYR A 12 -8.69 12.47 -24.77
CA TYR A 12 -8.58 11.03 -25.05
C TYR A 12 -7.74 10.31 -23.98
N LEU A 13 -6.55 10.83 -23.68
CA LEU A 13 -5.67 10.24 -22.67
C LEU A 13 -6.33 10.18 -21.28
N ALA A 14 -7.03 11.25 -20.88
CA ALA A 14 -7.71 11.33 -19.59
C ALA A 14 -8.95 10.42 -19.53
N GLN A 15 -9.78 10.39 -20.58
CA GLN A 15 -10.98 9.56 -20.65
C GLN A 15 -10.64 8.08 -20.56
N HIS A 16 -9.56 7.65 -21.23
CA HIS A 16 -9.11 6.26 -21.22
C HIS A 16 -8.15 5.94 -20.06
N LYS A 17 -7.88 6.90 -19.16
CA LYS A 17 -6.93 6.76 -18.03
C LYS A 17 -5.57 6.17 -18.45
N ILE A 18 -5.13 6.48 -19.67
CA ILE A 18 -3.92 5.90 -20.26
C ILE A 18 -2.68 6.17 -19.40
N PRO A 19 -2.43 7.42 -18.93
CA PRO A 19 -1.28 7.68 -18.08
C PRO A 19 -1.27 6.84 -16.80
N GLN A 20 -2.41 6.76 -16.09
CA GLN A 20 -2.52 6.00 -14.84
C GLN A 20 -2.33 4.49 -15.05
N LEU A 21 -2.82 3.96 -16.17
CA LEU A 21 -2.62 2.57 -16.56
C LEU A 21 -1.13 2.24 -16.71
N PHE A 22 -0.43 3.06 -17.49
CA PHE A 22 1.00 2.86 -17.74
C PHE A 22 1.85 3.12 -16.48
N GLU A 23 1.47 4.07 -15.62
CA GLU A 23 2.14 4.28 -14.33
C GLU A 23 2.04 3.04 -13.42
N SER A 24 0.87 2.40 -13.36
CA SER A 24 0.68 1.14 -12.61
C SER A 24 1.54 0.02 -13.16
N LEU A 25 1.53 -0.13 -14.49
CA LEU A 25 2.30 -1.15 -15.21
C LEU A 25 3.81 -0.95 -14.99
N LEU A 26 4.31 0.27 -15.15
CA LEU A 26 5.71 0.62 -14.91
C LEU A 26 6.12 0.32 -13.47
N SER A 27 5.27 0.67 -12.50
CA SER A 27 5.53 0.38 -11.08
C SER A 27 5.65 -1.12 -10.83
N SER A 28 4.72 -1.92 -11.37
CA SER A 28 4.79 -3.39 -11.24
C SER A 28 6.05 -3.98 -11.87
N LEU A 29 6.46 -3.46 -13.03
CA LEU A 29 7.63 -3.92 -13.76
C LEU A 29 8.94 -3.54 -13.04
N MET A 30 9.01 -2.35 -12.45
CA MET A 30 10.15 -1.90 -11.64
C MET A 30 10.32 -2.71 -10.34
N MET A 31 9.21 -3.17 -9.77
CA MET A 31 9.20 -3.96 -8.54
C MET A 31 9.57 -5.42 -8.78
N GLU A 32 8.88 -6.09 -9.70
CA GLU A 32 9.06 -7.53 -9.93
C GLU A 32 10.29 -7.83 -10.81
N ARG A 33 10.77 -6.87 -11.61
CA ARG A 33 11.95 -6.98 -12.48
C ARG A 33 12.01 -8.30 -13.24
N PRO A 34 10.98 -8.62 -14.04
CA PRO A 34 10.91 -9.87 -14.78
C PRO A 34 12.07 -9.98 -15.77
N GLU A 35 12.55 -11.20 -15.98
CA GLU A 35 13.63 -11.50 -16.92
C GLU A 35 13.21 -11.23 -18.37
N ASN A 36 11.91 -11.43 -18.68
CA ASN A 36 11.30 -11.05 -19.95
C ASN A 36 10.21 -9.98 -19.73
N PRO A 37 10.53 -8.68 -19.86
CA PRO A 37 9.59 -7.60 -19.60
C PRO A 37 8.45 -7.51 -20.62
N VAL A 38 8.65 -7.99 -21.86
CA VAL A 38 7.63 -7.90 -22.92
C VAL A 38 6.49 -8.88 -22.63
N GLU A 39 6.82 -10.14 -22.37
CA GLU A 39 5.86 -11.19 -22.00
C GLU A 39 5.11 -10.85 -20.71
N TYR A 40 5.81 -10.24 -19.75
CA TYR A 40 5.19 -9.76 -18.52
C TYR A 40 4.10 -8.71 -18.78
N ILE A 41 4.40 -7.73 -19.65
CA ILE A 41 3.43 -6.69 -20.02
C ILE A 41 2.22 -7.32 -20.70
N GLU A 42 2.41 -8.25 -21.62
CA GLU A 42 1.30 -8.96 -22.30
C GLU A 42 0.37 -9.62 -21.28
N ASN A 43 0.94 -10.35 -20.32
CA ASN A 43 0.18 -11.01 -19.27
C ASN A 43 -0.59 -10.01 -18.39
N LYS A 44 0.01 -8.86 -18.05
CA LYS A 44 -0.67 -7.80 -17.28
C LYS A 44 -1.76 -7.12 -18.08
N MET A 45 -1.59 -6.92 -19.38
CA MET A 45 -2.62 -6.36 -20.26
C MET A 45 -3.81 -7.32 -20.41
N VAL A 46 -3.57 -8.64 -20.41
CA VAL A 46 -4.65 -9.64 -20.34
C VAL A 46 -5.43 -9.51 -19.02
N GLN A 47 -4.74 -9.41 -17.88
CA GLN A 47 -5.40 -9.21 -16.57
C GLN A 47 -6.23 -7.92 -16.53
N ILE A 48 -5.70 -6.82 -17.08
CA ILE A 48 -6.41 -5.53 -17.19
C ILE A 48 -7.69 -5.66 -18.02
N ARG A 49 -7.62 -6.40 -19.14
CA ARG A 49 -8.78 -6.65 -20.00
C ARG A 49 -9.87 -7.41 -19.25
N ASP A 50 -9.50 -8.38 -18.44
CA ASP A 50 -10.45 -9.20 -17.68
C ASP A 50 -11.10 -8.42 -16.51
N ILE A 51 -10.37 -7.45 -15.93
CA ILE A 51 -10.86 -6.56 -14.86
C ILE A 51 -11.75 -5.42 -15.39
N GLY A 52 -11.51 -5.00 -16.64
CA GLY A 52 -12.12 -3.83 -17.25
C GLY A 52 -11.28 -2.56 -17.03
N PRO A 53 -10.89 -1.82 -18.09
CA PRO A 53 -10.00 -0.66 -17.98
C PRO A 53 -10.53 0.47 -17.09
N GLU A 54 -11.84 0.57 -16.92
CA GLU A 54 -12.50 1.53 -16.03
C GLU A 54 -12.21 1.30 -14.54
N ASN A 55 -12.00 0.03 -14.17
CA ASN A 55 -11.75 -0.44 -12.80
C ASN A 55 -10.25 -0.45 -12.45
N VAL A 56 -9.38 -0.20 -13.43
CA VAL A 56 -7.94 -0.13 -13.20
C VAL A 56 -7.57 1.21 -12.60
N ASN A 57 -6.89 1.16 -11.46
CA ASN A 57 -6.25 2.28 -10.80
C ASN A 57 -4.74 2.03 -10.71
N TRP A 58 -4.00 3.05 -10.26
CA TRP A 58 -2.54 2.96 -10.16
C TRP A 58 -2.06 1.85 -9.21
N GLN A 59 -2.89 1.44 -8.24
CA GLN A 59 -2.60 0.36 -7.29
C GLN A 59 -2.99 -1.03 -7.81
N THR A 60 -3.86 -1.14 -8.83
CA THR A 60 -4.48 -2.43 -9.20
C THR A 60 -3.43 -3.50 -9.51
N LEU A 61 -2.32 -3.15 -10.18
CA LEU A 61 -1.25 -4.09 -10.51
C LEU A 61 -0.15 -4.22 -9.45
N VAL A 62 -0.19 -3.44 -8.37
CA VAL A 62 0.84 -3.42 -7.31
C VAL A 62 0.26 -3.66 -5.92
N SER A 63 -1.05 -3.81 -5.79
CA SER A 63 -1.73 -3.99 -4.49
C SER A 63 -1.26 -5.27 -3.80
N HIS A 64 -1.05 -6.35 -4.57
CA HIS A 64 -0.49 -7.61 -4.08
C HIS A 64 0.99 -7.52 -3.71
N LEU A 65 1.68 -6.45 -4.11
CA LEU A 65 3.09 -6.23 -3.77
C LEU A 65 3.25 -5.29 -2.57
N HIS A 66 2.18 -4.63 -2.12
CA HIS A 66 2.26 -3.74 -0.99
C HIS A 66 2.41 -4.56 0.30
N PRO A 67 3.45 -4.30 1.13
CA PRO A 67 3.69 -5.07 2.35
C PRO A 67 2.52 -5.11 3.34
N TYR A 68 1.55 -4.21 3.20
CA TYR A 68 0.38 -4.18 4.08
C TYR A 68 -0.97 -4.23 3.36
N ARG A 69 -0.99 -4.18 2.01
CA ARG A 69 -2.23 -4.27 1.21
C ARG A 69 -2.31 -5.58 0.42
N ASP A 70 -1.26 -6.39 0.44
CA ASP A 70 -1.32 -7.75 -0.08
C ASP A 70 -2.38 -8.58 0.67
N ASN A 71 -3.29 -9.17 -0.10
CA ASN A 71 -4.46 -9.85 0.43
C ASN A 71 -4.09 -11.10 1.26
N ILE A 72 -2.99 -11.77 0.92
CA ILE A 72 -2.50 -12.94 1.66
C ILE A 72 -1.84 -12.48 2.95
N ARG A 73 -1.02 -11.43 2.89
CA ARG A 73 -0.32 -10.88 4.05
C ARG A 73 -1.30 -10.28 5.07
N ARG A 74 -2.40 -9.64 4.63
CA ARG A 74 -3.48 -9.18 5.52
C ARG A 74 -4.12 -10.33 6.31
N GLN A 75 -4.17 -11.53 5.75
CA GLN A 75 -4.67 -12.72 6.46
C GLN A 75 -3.70 -13.23 7.52
N LEU A 76 -2.38 -13.03 7.33
CA LEU A 76 -1.34 -13.64 8.15
C LEU A 76 -0.76 -12.71 9.23
N ILE A 77 -0.89 -11.39 9.08
CA ILE A 77 -0.27 -10.42 9.98
C ILE A 77 -1.27 -9.88 10.98
N ARG A 78 -0.91 -10.04 12.27
CA ARG A 78 -1.66 -9.58 13.45
C ARG A 78 -0.79 -8.64 14.29
N ASP A 79 -0.27 -7.58 13.67
CA ASP A 79 0.71 -6.67 14.27
C ASP A 79 0.07 -5.45 14.96
N CYS A 80 -1.27 -5.41 15.08
CA CYS A 80 -2.04 -4.29 15.60
C CYS A 80 -1.87 -2.98 14.80
N SER A 81 -1.38 -3.05 13.56
CA SER A 81 -1.29 -1.89 12.67
C SER A 81 -2.67 -1.42 12.19
N VAL A 82 -2.71 -0.26 11.53
CA VAL A 82 -3.94 0.24 10.87
C VAL A 82 -4.50 -0.78 9.87
N TYR A 83 -3.64 -1.54 9.21
CA TYR A 83 -4.04 -2.53 8.20
C TYR A 83 -4.60 -3.82 8.79
N ASP A 84 -4.08 -4.25 9.96
CA ASP A 84 -4.65 -5.33 10.77
C ASP A 84 -6.04 -4.96 11.30
N LYS A 85 -6.22 -3.70 11.73
CA LYS A 85 -7.53 -3.16 12.14
C LYS A 85 -8.54 -3.23 11.00
N GLU A 86 -8.21 -2.65 9.85
CA GLU A 86 -9.09 -2.65 8.67
C GLU A 86 -9.48 -4.07 8.22
N TYR A 87 -8.54 -5.02 8.29
CA TYR A 87 -8.82 -6.42 7.93
C TYR A 87 -9.73 -7.09 8.97
N SER A 88 -9.45 -6.89 10.26
CA SER A 88 -10.27 -7.40 11.37
C SER A 88 -11.70 -6.85 11.31
N GLU A 89 -11.88 -5.57 10.95
CA GLU A 89 -13.19 -4.97 10.67
C GLU A 89 -13.91 -5.66 9.49
N MET A 90 -13.19 -5.96 8.41
CA MET A 90 -13.73 -6.61 7.21
C MET A 90 -14.26 -8.02 7.49
N ILE A 91 -13.57 -8.79 8.34
CA ILE A 91 -13.96 -10.18 8.68
C ILE A 91 -14.86 -10.28 9.92
N GLY A 92 -15.11 -9.16 10.60
CA GLY A 92 -15.95 -9.11 11.80
C GLY A 92 -15.24 -9.52 13.10
N GLU A 93 -13.91 -9.54 13.13
CA GLU A 93 -13.06 -9.89 14.29
C GLU A 93 -12.47 -8.65 14.98
N LEU A 94 -13.23 -7.55 15.05
CA LEU A 94 -12.73 -6.30 15.65
C LEU A 94 -12.46 -6.43 17.16
N GLU A 95 -13.21 -7.28 17.87
CA GLU A 95 -13.01 -7.55 19.29
C GLU A 95 -11.64 -8.20 19.55
N ASP A 96 -11.29 -9.23 18.77
CA ASP A 96 -9.99 -9.90 18.84
C ASP A 96 -8.82 -8.94 18.56
N PHE A 97 -9.03 -7.97 17.66
CA PHE A 97 -8.04 -6.91 17.40
C PHE A 97 -7.84 -6.00 18.62
N GLU A 98 -8.91 -5.52 19.25
CA GLU A 98 -8.79 -4.61 20.40
C GLU A 98 -8.19 -5.34 21.62
N GLU A 99 -8.45 -6.63 21.81
CA GLU A 99 -7.79 -7.45 22.84
C GLU A 99 -6.27 -7.56 22.59
N ARG A 100 -5.85 -7.97 21.39
CA ARG A 100 -4.41 -8.03 21.03
C ARG A 100 -3.71 -6.68 21.21
N LYS A 101 -4.37 -5.59 20.81
CA LYS A 101 -3.83 -4.23 20.91
C LYS A 101 -3.69 -3.79 22.37
N LYS A 102 -4.64 -4.15 23.22
CA LYS A 102 -4.57 -3.94 24.67
C LYS A 102 -3.38 -4.69 25.25
N ASP A 103 -3.21 -5.98 24.94
CA ASP A 103 -2.09 -6.80 25.39
C ASP A 103 -0.73 -6.23 24.92
N HIS A 104 -0.66 -5.78 23.66
CA HIS A 104 0.54 -5.12 23.12
C HIS A 104 0.88 -3.83 23.88
N PHE A 105 -0.13 -3.05 24.24
CA PHE A 105 0.04 -1.82 25.00
C PHE A 105 0.44 -2.10 26.45
N GLU A 106 -0.18 -3.07 27.11
CA GLU A 106 0.17 -3.52 28.46
C GLU A 106 1.60 -4.06 28.51
N PHE A 107 2.00 -4.89 27.54
CA PHE A 107 3.37 -5.38 27.40
C PHE A 107 4.39 -4.23 27.25
N LYS A 108 4.07 -3.20 26.45
CA LYS A 108 4.94 -2.02 26.33
C LYS A 108 4.96 -1.15 27.57
N ALA A 109 3.85 -1.05 28.30
CA ALA A 109 3.78 -0.31 29.55
C ALA A 109 4.61 -0.99 30.66
N ASP A 110 4.64 -2.32 30.66
CA ASP A 110 5.46 -3.12 31.58
C ASP A 110 6.97 -3.03 31.28
N GLN A 111 7.34 -2.74 30.03
CA GLN A 111 8.69 -2.26 29.69
C GLN A 111 8.88 -0.81 30.15
N ARG A 112 8.91 -0.62 31.48
CA ARG A 112 9.12 0.69 32.10
C ARG A 112 10.40 1.33 31.59
N TYR A 113 10.26 2.28 30.67
CA TYR A 113 11.30 3.23 30.35
C TYR A 113 11.70 3.95 31.64
N LYS A 114 12.92 3.67 32.13
CA LYS A 114 13.57 4.48 33.16
C LYS A 114 14.34 5.57 32.43
N PRO A 115 13.82 6.81 32.33
CA PRO A 115 14.64 7.90 31.84
C PRO A 115 15.88 7.98 32.74
N GLU A 116 17.07 8.01 32.13
CA GLU A 116 18.26 8.44 32.86
C GLU A 116 17.99 9.87 33.31
N ILE A 117 17.73 10.05 34.60
CA ILE A 117 17.65 11.37 35.21
C ILE A 117 19.08 11.90 35.13
N PHE A 118 19.36 12.69 34.09
CA PHE A 118 20.56 13.51 34.06
C PHE A 118 20.46 14.44 35.25
N SER A 119 21.15 14.09 36.34
CA SER A 119 21.42 15.03 37.41
C SER A 119 22.19 16.17 36.78
N LEU A 120 21.50 17.27 36.51
CA LEU A 120 22.14 18.55 36.24
C LEU A 120 23.07 18.75 37.43
N THR A 121 24.37 18.55 37.22
CA THR A 121 25.38 18.94 38.19
C THR A 121 25.17 20.43 38.37
N GLU A 122 24.51 20.80 39.47
CA GLU A 122 24.46 22.17 39.93
C GLU A 122 25.91 22.61 39.98
N ALA A 123 26.28 23.50 39.05
CA ALA A 123 27.56 24.15 39.08
C ALA A 123 27.57 24.98 40.36
N HIS A 124 28.17 24.42 41.41
CA HIS A 124 28.52 25.16 42.62
C HIS A 124 29.33 26.37 42.16
N SER A 125 28.69 27.54 42.23
CA SER A 125 29.33 28.86 42.13
C SER A 125 29.81 29.28 43.51
#